data_AF-A0A2T4UP97-F1
#
_entry.id   AF-A0A2T4UP97-F1
#
_cell.length_a   1.000
_cell.length_b   1.000
_cell.length_c   1.000
_cell.angle_alpha   90.00
_cell.angle_beta   90.00
_cell.angle_gamma   90.00
#
_symmetry.space_group_name_H-M   'P 1'
#
loop_
_entity.id
_entity.type
_entity.pdbx_description
1 polymer ?
#
loop_
_entity_poly.entity_id
_entity_poly.type
_entity_poly.pdbx_seq_one_letter_code
_entity_poly.pdbx_strand_id
1 'polypeptide(L)' 'MISLMARPSKGQRVPIMAKPAVPLAEVIKANATAAGLSYGEYITALAAESLGMPEYAPRPRRDLRNELPIPQEERTTAA' A
#
# COMPACT_ATOMS: atom_id res chain seq x y z
N MET A 1 19.84 25.31 5.30
CA MET A 1 20.01 23.85 5.05
C MET A 1 18.65 23.28 4.69
N ILE A 2 18.52 22.69 3.50
CA ILE A 2 17.25 22.19 2.95
C ILE A 2 16.86 20.92 3.73
N SER A 3 15.69 20.95 4.37
CA SER A 3 15.08 19.78 5.00
C SER A 3 14.60 18.83 3.90
N LEU A 4 15.40 17.80 3.62
CA LEU A 4 15.01 16.66 2.77
C LEU A 4 14.04 15.80 3.58
N MET A 5 12.76 16.15 3.53
CA MET A 5 11.65 15.35 4.06
C MET A 5 11.58 14.05 3.24
N ALA A 6 12.46 13.09 3.55
CA ALA A 6 12.46 11.78 2.94
C ALA A 6 11.19 11.06 3.39
N ARG A 7 10.31 10.74 2.43
CA ARG A 7 9.13 9.92 2.68
C ARG A 7 9.58 8.62 3.35
N PRO A 8 8.98 8.21 4.48
CA PRO A 8 9.30 6.93 5.11
C PRO A 8 9.26 5.81 4.06
N SER A 9 10.37 5.08 3.96
CA SER A 9 10.43 3.88 3.15
C SER A 9 9.25 2.97 3.50
N LYS A 10 8.57 2.40 2.50
CA LYS A 10 7.40 1.51 2.70
C LYS A 10 7.78 0.15 3.33
N GLY A 11 8.92 0.05 3.99
CA GLY A 11 9.54 -1.18 4.47
C GLY A 11 10.47 -1.82 3.42
N GLN A 12 11.12 -2.92 3.81
CA GLN A 12 12.01 -3.69 2.95
C GLN A 12 11.17 -4.54 1.98
N ARG A 13 11.08 -4.11 0.71
CA ARG A 13 10.30 -4.79 -0.35
C ARG A 13 11.13 -4.87 -1.63
N VAL A 14 10.91 -5.92 -2.43
CA VAL A 14 11.54 -6.12 -3.74
C VAL A 14 10.48 -5.99 -4.84
N PRO A 15 10.77 -5.29 -5.96
CA PRO A 15 9.85 -5.26 -7.09
C PRO A 15 9.83 -6.61 -7.82
N ILE A 16 8.63 -7.13 -8.09
CA ILE A 16 8.41 -8.31 -8.94
C ILE A 16 7.62 -7.85 -10.16
N MET A 17 8.16 -8.07 -11.37
CA MET A 17 7.48 -7.75 -12.63
C MET A 17 6.92 -9.02 -13.26
N ALA A 18 5.63 -8.99 -13.60
CA ALA A 18 4.94 -10.04 -14.35
C ALA A 18 4.34 -9.48 -15.64
N LYS A 19 4.30 -10.30 -16.70
CA LYS A 19 3.70 -9.97 -18.01
C LYS A 19 2.66 -11.03 -18.41
N PRO A 20 1.52 -11.14 -17.70
CA PRO A 20 0.49 -12.11 -18.03
C PRO A 20 -0.18 -11.78 -19.37
N ALA A 21 -0.84 -12.78 -19.97
CA ALA A 21 -1.71 -12.55 -21.13
C ALA A 21 -2.85 -11.57 -20.77
N VAL A 22 -3.30 -10.79 -21.76
CA VAL A 22 -4.33 -9.74 -21.57
C VAL A 22 -5.58 -10.24 -20.85
N PRO A 23 -6.17 -11.41 -21.20
CA PRO A 23 -7.38 -11.87 -20.51
C PRO A 23 -7.18 -12.08 -19.01
N LEU A 24 -6.03 -12.60 -18.60
CA LEU A 24 -5.69 -12.79 -17.19
C LEU A 24 -5.46 -11.44 -16.49
N ALA A 25 -4.79 -10.50 -17.16
CA ALA A 25 -4.56 -9.17 -16.62
C ALA A 25 -5.88 -8.44 -16.31
N GLU A 26 -6.88 -8.56 -17.18
CA GLU A 26 -8.21 -7.95 -16.97
C GLU A 26 -8.94 -8.56 -15.77
N VAL A 27 -8.91 -9.88 -15.60
CA VAL A 27 -9.50 -10.55 -14.42
C VAL A 27 -8.80 -10.10 -13.13
N ILE A 28 -7.47 -10.03 -13.13
CA ILE A 28 -6.70 -9.55 -11.97
C ILE A 28 -7.10 -8.12 -11.61
N LYS A 29 -7.22 -7.22 -12.60
CA LYS A 29 -7.61 -5.83 -12.36
C LYS A 29 -9.02 -5.74 -11.77
N ALA A 30 -9.98 -6.45 -12.35
CA ALA A 30 -11.37 -6.44 -11.89
C ALA A 30 -11.49 -6.91 -10.44
N ASN A 31 -10.82 -8.01 -10.09
CA ASN A 31 -10.86 -8.55 -8.73
C ASN A 31 -10.12 -7.64 -7.74
N ALA A 32 -8.99 -7.06 -8.13
CA ALA A 32 -8.27 -6.10 -7.29
C ALA A 32 -9.16 -4.89 -6.96
N THR A 33 -9.86 -4.34 -7.95
CA THR A 33 -10.82 -3.25 -7.76
C THR A 33 -11.96 -3.66 -6.81
N ALA A 34 -12.56 -4.83 -7.01
CA ALA A 34 -13.63 -5.33 -6.14
C ALA A 34 -13.17 -5.52 -4.68
N ALA A 35 -11.90 -5.90 -4.48
CA ALA A 35 -11.29 -6.05 -3.16
C ALA A 35 -10.78 -4.73 -2.54
N GLY A 36 -10.86 -3.60 -3.28
CA GLY A 36 -10.28 -2.33 -2.83
C GLY A 36 -8.75 -2.33 -2.76
N LEU A 37 -8.09 -3.23 -3.49
CA LEU A 37 -6.63 -3.41 -3.54
C LEU A 37 -6.06 -2.85 -4.85
N SER A 38 -4.78 -2.45 -4.83
CA SER A 38 -4.05 -2.28 -6.09
C SER A 38 -3.78 -3.64 -6.74
N TYR A 39 -3.56 -3.67 -8.06
CA TYR A 39 -3.25 -4.90 -8.79
C TYR A 39 -2.04 -5.64 -8.19
N GLY A 40 -1.00 -4.91 -7.79
CA GLY A 40 0.19 -5.50 -7.15
C GLY A 40 -0.10 -6.07 -5.77
N GLU A 41 -0.94 -5.40 -4.97
CA GLU A 41 -1.40 -5.92 -3.68
C GLU A 41 -2.23 -7.20 -3.88
N TYR A 42 -3.16 -7.20 -4.83
CA TYR A 42 -3.98 -8.37 -5.13
C TYR A 42 -3.13 -9.58 -5.56
N ILE A 43 -2.15 -9.39 -6.45
CA ILE A 43 -1.20 -10.46 -6.83
C ILE A 43 -0.39 -10.93 -5.63
N THR A 44 0.05 -10.02 -4.76
CA THR A 44 0.79 -10.37 -3.54
C THR A 44 -0.08 -11.20 -2.59
N ALA A 45 -1.37 -10.88 -2.45
CA ALA A 45 -2.31 -11.65 -1.66
C ALA A 45 -2.47 -13.08 -2.20
N LEU A 46 -2.68 -13.23 -3.51
CA LEU A 46 -2.77 -14.55 -4.16
C LEU A 46 -1.49 -15.37 -3.98
N ALA A 47 -0.32 -14.74 -4.13
CA ALA A 47 0.96 -15.41 -3.94
C ALA A 47 1.17 -15.83 -2.48
N ALA A 48 0.87 -14.95 -1.52
CA ALA A 48 0.93 -15.24 -0.10
C ALA A 48 0.02 -16.42 0.29
N GLU A 49 -1.22 -16.45 -0.20
CA GLU A 49 -2.15 -17.55 0.04
C GLU A 49 -1.65 -18.87 -0.57
N SER A 50 -1.29 -18.86 -1.85
CA SER A 50 -0.84 -20.08 -2.57
C SER A 50 0.46 -20.67 -2.04
N LEU A 51 1.32 -19.85 -1.44
CA LEU A 51 2.56 -20.28 -0.79
C LEU A 51 2.38 -20.62 0.70
N GLY A 52 1.17 -20.47 1.26
CA GLY A 52 0.91 -20.73 2.68
C GLY A 52 1.54 -19.72 3.63
N MET A 53 1.70 -18.47 3.17
CA MET A 53 2.33 -17.35 3.90
C MET A 53 1.36 -16.16 4.09
N PRO A 54 0.16 -16.36 4.68
CA PRO A 54 -0.91 -15.36 4.74
C PRO A 54 -0.54 -14.08 5.51
N GLU A 55 0.44 -14.14 6.42
CA GLU A 55 0.94 -13.00 7.18
C GLU A 55 1.59 -11.91 6.30
N TYR A 56 1.99 -12.26 5.08
CA TYR A 56 2.51 -11.32 4.07
C TYR A 56 1.44 -10.79 3.12
N ALA A 57 0.18 -11.19 3.28
CA ALA A 57 -0.92 -10.62 2.50
C ALA A 57 -1.07 -9.12 2.83
N PRO A 58 -1.36 -8.26 1.83
CA PRO A 58 -1.55 -6.85 2.05
C PRO A 58 -2.76 -6.61 2.95
N ARG A 59 -2.56 -5.79 3.99
CA ARG A 59 -3.64 -5.37 4.87
C ARG A 59 -4.53 -4.35 4.15
N PRO A 60 -5.85 -4.37 4.39
CA PRO A 60 -6.75 -3.35 3.87
C PRO A 60 -6.24 -1.94 4.20
N ARG A 61 -6.45 -0.99 3.28
CA ARG A 61 -6.07 0.41 3.52
C ARG A 61 -6.77 0.91 4.78
N ARG A 62 -5.99 1.55 5.65
CA ARG A 62 -6.49 2.17 6.88
C ARG A 62 -7.50 3.26 6.50
N ASP A 63 -8.66 3.26 7.15
CA ASP A 63 -9.67 4.29 6.92
C ASP A 63 -9.18 5.61 7.54
N LEU A 64 -8.80 6.56 6.69
CA LEU A 64 -8.30 7.88 7.08
C LEU A 64 -9.38 8.73 7.78
N ARG A 65 -10.67 8.37 7.63
CA ARG A 65 -11.79 9.11 8.25
C ARG A 65 -11.88 8.89 9.76
N ASN A 66 -11.27 7.82 10.27
CA ASN A 66 -11.21 7.49 11.68
C ASN A 66 -9.85 7.84 12.32
N GLU A 67 -9.05 8.67 11.67
CA GLU A 67 -7.80 9.14 12.27
C GLU A 67 -8.09 10.24 13.31
N LEU A 68 -7.44 10.12 14.47
CA LEU A 68 -7.53 11.12 15.52
C LEU A 68 -6.97 12.46 14.99
N PRO A 69 -7.61 13.59 15.31
CA PRO A 69 -7.12 14.90 14.89
C PRO A 69 -5.70 15.11 15.42
N ILE A 70 -4.77 15.43 14.51
CA ILE A 70 -3.38 15.73 14.86
C ILE A 70 -3.37 17.11 15.54
N PRO A 71 -2.94 17.22 16.82
CA PRO A 71 -2.82 18.50 17.49
C PRO A 71 -1.86 19.40 16.71
N GLN A 72 -2.32 20.61 16.37
CA GLN A 72 -1.45 21.62 15.77
C GLN A 72 -0.61 22.23 16.90
N GLU A 73 0.71 22.08 16.85
CA GLU A 73 1.59 22.86 17.72
C GLU A 73 1.60 24.31 17.22
N GLU A 74 1.11 25.23 18.07
CA GLU A 74 1.22 26.66 17.79
C GLU A 74 2.70 27.02 17.65
N ARG A 75 3.11 27.49 16.46
CA ARG A 75 4.44 28.04 16.28
C ARG A 75 4.55 29.30 17.14
N THR A 76 5.13 29.16 18.33
CA THR A 76 5.59 30.30 19.11
C THR A 76 6.68 30.99 18.31
N THR A 77 6.33 32.04 17.57
CA THR A 77 7.29 33.03 17.11
C THR A 77 7.74 33.80 18.35
N ALA A 78 8.86 33.38 18.94
CA ALA A 78 9.61 34.21 19.86
C ALA A 78 10.23 35.36 19.05
N ALA A 79 9.77 36.58 19.32
CA ALA A 79 10.36 37.84 18.87
C ALA A 79 10.38 38.81 20.06
#